data_AF-A0A0G1JU58-F1
#
_entry.id   AF-A0A0G1JU58-F1
#
_cell.length_a   1.000
_cell.length_b   1.000
_cell.length_c   1.000
_cell.angle_alpha   90.00
_cell.angle_beta   90.00
_cell.angle_gamma   90.00
#
_symmetry.space_group_name_H-M   'P 1'
#
loop_
_entity.id
_entity.type
_entity.pdbx_description
1 polymer ?
#
loop_
_entity_poly.entity_id
_entity_poly.type
_entity_poly.pdbx_seq_one_letter_code
_entity_poly.pdbx_strand_id
1 'polypeptide(L)' 'MTPDVDTIVWLGMKLMMLVGLGIYIVFAFIIVRQEQLMSKTLEAASERIISILTWLHLGAAVVVFMLALLIL' A
#
# COMPACT_ATOMS: atom_id res chain seq x y z
N MET A 1 28.04 9.34 -22.64
CA MET A 1 27.38 8.07 -22.98
C MET A 1 25.89 8.30 -22.81
N THR A 2 25.10 8.14 -23.86
CA THR A 2 23.64 8.18 -23.73
C THR A 2 23.19 6.91 -23.01
N PRO A 3 22.22 6.99 -22.08
CA PRO A 3 21.65 5.78 -21.49
C PRO A 3 21.07 4.92 -22.60
N ASP A 4 21.40 3.63 -22.56
CA ASP A 4 20.82 2.62 -23.43
C ASP A 4 19.32 2.45 -23.15
N VAL A 5 18.61 1.91 -24.13
CA VAL A 5 17.16 1.73 -24.05
C VAL A 5 16.78 0.84 -22.86
N ASP A 6 17.59 -0.16 -22.54
CA ASP A 6 17.32 -1.10 -21.44
C ASP A 6 17.37 -0.39 -20.08
N THR A 7 18.36 0.48 -19.87
CA THR A 7 18.47 1.33 -18.67
C THR A 7 17.26 2.25 -18.51
N ILE A 8 16.77 2.86 -19.60
CA ILE A 8 15.61 3.75 -19.56
C ILE A 8 14.33 2.95 -19.21
N VAL A 9 14.13 1.79 -19.84
CA VAL A 9 12.98 0.92 -19.57
C VAL A 9 12.99 0.45 -18.12
N TRP A 10 14.14 0.03 -17.61
CA TRP A 10 14.30 -0.40 -16.22
C TRP A 10 13.98 0.70 -15.22
N LEU A 11 14.48 1.92 -15.45
CA LEU A 11 14.16 3.09 -14.63
C LEU A 11 12.65 3.40 -14.68
N GLY A 12 12.03 3.35 -15.86
CA GLY A 12 10.60 3.55 -16.03
C GLY A 12 9.77 2.56 -15.22
N MET A 13 10.13 1.26 -15.26
CA MET A 13 9.46 0.22 -14.49
C MET A 13 9.54 0.46 -12.98
N LYS A 14 10.72 0.84 -12.46
CA LYS A 14 10.89 1.16 -11.03
C LYS A 14 9.98 2.31 -10.60
N LEU A 15 9.96 3.39 -11.37
CA LEU A 15 9.12 4.55 -11.08
C LEU A 15 7.63 4.19 -11.10
N MET A 16 7.19 3.42 -12.10
CA MET A 16 5.79 2.95 -12.16
C MET A 16 5.43 2.07 -10.95
N MET A 17 6.34 1.20 -10.50
CA MET A 17 6.11 0.36 -9.34
C MET A 17 6.01 1.17 -8.04
N LEU A 18 6.89 2.16 -7.86
CA LEU A 18 6.83 3.08 -6.72
C LEU A 18 5.52 3.87 -6.72
N VAL A 19 5.10 4.41 -7.87
CA VAL A 19 3.81 5.12 -7.97
C VAL A 19 2.64 4.19 -7.65
N GLY A 20 2.65 2.96 -8.19
CA GLY A 20 1.63 1.95 -7.90
C GLY A 20 1.53 1.60 -6.41
N LEU A 21 2.66 1.40 -5.74
CA LEU A 21 2.71 1.15 -4.30
C LEU A 21 2.26 2.37 -3.48
N GLY A 22 2.59 3.59 -3.93
CA GLY A 22 2.07 4.82 -3.32
C GLY A 22 0.54 4.90 -3.38
N ILE A 23 -0.04 4.60 -4.55
CA ILE A 23 -1.50 4.51 -4.71
C ILE A 23 -2.08 3.40 -3.82
N TYR A 24 -1.38 2.26 -3.71
CA TYR A 24 -1.79 1.15 -2.87
C TYR A 24 -1.88 1.53 -1.38
N ILE A 25 -0.96 2.38 -0.88
CA ILE A 25 -1.05 2.90 0.50
C ILE A 25 -2.33 3.72 0.68
N VAL A 26 -2.68 4.58 -0.29
CA VAL A 26 -3.93 5.36 -0.24
C VAL A 26 -5.13 4.42 -0.20
N PHE A 27 -5.13 3.36 -1.00
CA PHE A 27 -6.16 2.33 -0.97
C PHE A 27 -6.25 1.62 0.39
N ALA A 28 -5.12 1.22 0.98
CA ALA A 28 -5.09 0.60 2.30
C ALA A 28 -5.63 1.55 3.39
N PHE A 29 -5.34 2.85 3.29
CA PHE A 29 -5.91 3.86 4.19
C PHE A 29 -7.43 4.00 4.01
N ILE A 30 -7.93 3.94 2.77
CA ILE A 30 -9.38 3.92 2.50
C ILE A 30 -10.01 2.70 3.17
N ILE A 31 -9.40 1.51 3.11
CA ILE A 31 -9.91 0.31 3.79
C ILE A 31 -10.09 0.54 5.29
N VAL A 32 -9.09 1.13 5.97
CA VAL A 32 -9.20 1.45 7.42
C VAL A 32 -10.40 2.35 7.68
N ARG A 33 -10.61 3.39 6.85
CA ARG A 33 -11.77 4.27 6.98
C ARG A 33 -13.09 3.53 6.75
N GLN A 34 -13.15 2.63 5.77
CA GLN A 34 -14.37 1.86 5.49
C GLN A 34 -14.70 0.87 6.61
N GLU A 35 -13.69 0.24 7.19
CA GLU A 35 -13.85 -0.63 8.36
C GLU A 35 -14.45 0.14 9.55
N GLN A 36 -13.93 1.32 9.86
CA GLN A 36 -14.43 2.19 10.92
C GLN A 36 -15.87 2.72 10.68
N LEU A 37 -16.31 2.80 9.42
CA LEU A 37 -17.69 3.16 9.09
C LEU A 37 -18.61 1.95 9.23
N MET A 38 -18.16 0.78 8.80
CA MET A 38 -18.89 -0.48 8.92
C MET A 38 -19.11 -0.87 10.39
N SER A 39 -18.09 -0.72 11.24
CA SER A 39 -18.14 -1.09 12.65
C SER A 39 -19.22 -0.34 13.44
N LYS A 40 -19.60 0.86 13.00
CA LYS A 40 -20.68 1.65 13.60
C LYS A 40 -22.08 1.11 13.33
N THR A 41 -22.21 0.20 12.36
CA THR A 41 -23.51 -0.32 11.89
C THR A 41 -23.68 -1.80 12.23
N LEU A 42 -22.58 -2.57 12.19
CA LEU A 42 -22.60 -4.00 12.46
C LEU A 42 -21.90 -4.29 13.79
N GLU A 43 -22.65 -4.65 14.83
CA GLU A 43 -22.10 -5.24 16.05
C GLU A 43 -21.68 -6.70 15.78
N ALA A 44 -20.59 -6.86 15.04
CA ALA A 44 -20.00 -8.16 14.77
C ALA A 44 -19.01 -8.52 15.89
N ALA A 45 -19.10 -9.73 16.43
CA ALA A 45 -18.13 -10.23 17.41
C ALA A 45 -16.67 -10.21 16.90
N SER A 46 -16.48 -10.15 15.57
CA SER A 46 -15.18 -10.08 14.90
C SER A 46 -14.63 -8.66 14.68
N GLU A 47 -15.38 -7.60 15.02
CA GLU A 47 -15.02 -6.20 14.76
C GLU A 47 -13.58 -5.89 15.18
N ARG A 48 -13.21 -6.26 16.41
CA ARG A 48 -11.87 -5.99 16.94
C ARG A 48 -10.76 -6.70 16.16
N ILE A 49 -11.01 -7.90 15.66
CA ILE A 49 -10.04 -8.66 14.85
C ILE A 49 -9.87 -7.98 13.50
N ILE A 50 -10.98 -7.60 12.86
CA ILE A 50 -10.97 -6.92 11.56
C ILE A 50 -10.22 -5.60 11.67
N SER A 51 -10.47 -4.80 12.71
CA SER A 51 -9.79 -3.53 12.93
C SER A 51 -8.27 -3.70 13.09
N ILE A 52 -7.82 -4.71 13.85
CA ILE A 52 -6.38 -4.99 13.98
C ILE A 52 -5.77 -5.36 12.63
N LEU A 53 -6.45 -6.20 11.84
CA LEU A 53 -5.96 -6.63 10.54
C LEU A 53 -5.90 -5.48 9.53
N THR A 54 -6.88 -4.56 9.52
CA THR A 54 -6.87 -3.41 8.60
C THR A 54 -5.75 -2.43 8.94
N TRP A 55 -5.50 -2.15 10.21
CA TRP A 55 -4.37 -1.34 10.64
C TRP A 55 -3.02 -1.99 10.35
N LEU A 56 -2.89 -3.31 10.60
CA LEU A 56 -1.68 -4.06 10.27
C LEU A 56 -1.43 -4.06 8.76
N HIS A 57 -2.48 -4.21 7.95
CA HIS A 57 -2.38 -4.16 6.50
C HIS A 57 -1.88 -2.81 5.99
N LEU A 58 -2.40 -1.70 6.54
CA LEU A 58 -1.89 -0.36 6.23
C LEU A 58 -0.41 -0.21 6.62
N GLY A 59 -0.04 -0.66 7.83
CA GLY A 59 1.35 -0.65 8.28
C GLY A 59 2.27 -1.46 7.35
N ALA A 60 1.84 -2.66 6.95
CA ALA A 60 2.56 -3.50 6.01
C ALA A 60 2.72 -2.85 4.63
N ALA A 61 1.69 -2.18 4.11
CA ALA A 61 1.76 -1.44 2.85
C ALA A 61 2.82 -0.32 2.90
N VAL A 62 2.88 0.42 4.01
CA VAL A 62 3.90 1.45 4.23
C VAL A 62 5.30 0.83 4.31
N VAL A 63 5.47 -0.26 5.07
CA VAL A 63 6.77 -0.95 5.18
C VAL A 63 7.24 -1.47 3.83
N VAL A 64 6.36 -2.09 3.05
CA VAL A 64 6.68 -2.58 1.70
C VAL A 64 7.09 -1.44 0.77
N PHE A 65 6.41 -0.29 0.82
CA PHE A 65 6.80 0.88 0.05
C PHE A 65 8.17 1.43 0.46
N MET A 66 8.46 1.49 1.77
CA MET A 66 9.77 1.91 2.26
C MET A 66 10.88 0.94 1.82
N LEU A 67 10.63 -0.37 1.86
CA LEU A 67 11.56 -1.37 1.33
C LEU A 67 11.76 -1.17 -0.17
N ALA A 68 10.68 -0.93 -0.92
CA ALA A 68 10.75 -0.66 -2.36
C ALA A 68 11.65 0.54 -2.67
N LEU A 69 11.57 1.65 -1.91
CA LEU A 69 12.45 2.81 -2.09
C LEU A 69 13.94 2.50 -1.89
N LEU A 70 14.27 1.46 -1.11
CA LEU A 70 15.65 1.07 -0.82
C LEU A 70 16.21 0.06 -1.83
N ILE A 71 15.37 -0.81 -2.39
CA ILE A 71 15.81 -1.98 -3.17
C ILE A 71 15.47 -1.92 -4.67
N LEU A 72 14.45 -1.14 -5.08
CA LEU A 72 14.15 -0.88 -6.49
C LEU A 72 14.99 0.30 -6.97
#